data_AF-A0A1H4W6W4-F1
#
_entry.id   AF-A0A1H4W6W4-F1
#
_cell.length_a   1.000
_cell.length_b   1.000
_cell.length_c   1.000
_cell.angle_alpha   90.00
_cell.angle_beta   90.00
_cell.angle_gamma   90.00
#
_symmetry.space_group_name_H-M   'P 1'
#
loop_
_entity.id
_entity.type
_entity.pdbx_description
1 polymer ?
#
loop_
_entity_poly.entity_id
_entity_poly.type
_entity_poly.pdbx_seq_one_letter_code
_entity_poly.pdbx_strand_id
1 'polypeptide(L)'
;MPYDDLTDTEFEGFCFELMQELGFVNVDWRKGTGLNASPADNGRDIVAEWHVTDVDGSVHVERWFVDCKKYTKGVPPEKISGLLAWATAERANVALVIASSFLSNPCKEFIKTYELNNRPPFRVKHWERPQLGKLLEGRDAFVARYVDSRPRTEAEIVAAEEARNDKLWYYRKEVLINRIETGRREPLEPGIDQMMRDAMTQTEKQYADDPNFIIAADNREGWNLAYLLGELSALRWVLGDDWNNGDS
;
A
#
# COMPACT_ATOMS: atom_id res chain seq x y z
N MET A 1 -2.95 -1.43 5.17
CA MET A 1 -3.01 -0.09 5.78
C MET A 1 -3.20 0.92 4.66
N PRO A 2 -3.90 2.03 4.89
CA PRO A 2 -4.18 3.02 3.84
C PRO A 2 -2.94 3.64 3.20
N TYR A 3 -1.78 3.48 3.82
CA TYR A 3 -0.51 4.02 3.39
C TYR A 3 0.48 2.97 2.84
N ASP A 4 0.01 1.76 2.53
CA ASP A 4 0.91 0.69 2.07
C ASP A 4 1.56 1.01 0.71
N ASP A 5 0.81 1.64 -0.19
CA ASP A 5 1.27 1.97 -1.56
C ASP A 5 1.75 3.42 -1.74
N LEU A 6 1.78 4.20 -0.65
CA LEU A 6 2.27 5.58 -0.67
C LEU A 6 3.79 5.63 -0.81
N THR A 7 4.30 6.62 -1.55
CA THR A 7 5.72 7.02 -1.55
C THR A 7 6.13 7.62 -0.20
N ASP A 8 7.44 7.81 0.01
CA ASP A 8 7.97 8.37 1.26
C ASP A 8 7.34 9.74 1.59
N THR A 9 7.28 10.63 0.60
CA THR A 9 6.68 11.97 0.75
C THR A 9 5.16 11.92 0.94
N GLU A 10 4.46 11.00 0.28
CA GLU A 10 3.02 10.83 0.51
C GLU A 10 2.74 10.27 1.91
N PHE A 11 3.61 9.40 2.44
CA PHE A 11 3.53 8.92 3.80
C PHE A 11 3.78 10.03 4.84
N GLU A 12 4.73 10.94 4.58
CA GLU A 12 4.89 12.16 5.39
C GLU A 12 3.60 12.99 5.39
N GLY A 13 2.99 13.21 4.22
CA GLY A 13 1.72 13.93 4.09
C GLY A 13 0.58 13.26 4.85
N PHE A 14 0.49 11.92 4.76
CA PHE A 14 -0.43 11.12 5.56
C PHE A 14 -0.23 11.34 7.06
N CYS A 15 1.02 11.33 7.54
CA CYS A 15 1.33 11.55 8.95
C CYS A 15 0.99 12.97 9.39
N PHE A 16 1.26 13.96 8.54
CA PHE A 16 0.91 15.36 8.77
C PHE A 16 -0.59 15.54 8.98
N GLU A 17 -1.42 15.02 8.07
CA GLU A 17 -2.87 15.11 8.21
C GLU A 17 -3.37 14.27 9.39
N LEU A 18 -2.77 13.11 9.66
CA LEU A 18 -3.12 12.29 10.83
C LEU A 18 -2.88 13.06 12.13
N MET A 19 -1.80 13.83 12.25
CA MET A 19 -1.55 14.64 13.44
C MET A 19 -2.63 15.72 13.62
N GLN A 20 -3.06 16.37 12.55
CA GLN A 20 -4.18 17.32 12.60
C GLN A 20 -5.48 16.63 13.03
N GLU A 21 -5.77 15.45 12.46
CA GLU A 21 -6.94 14.63 12.79
C GLU A 21 -6.93 14.16 14.26
N LEU A 22 -5.74 13.99 14.85
CA LEU A 22 -5.58 13.66 16.26
C LEU A 22 -5.72 14.86 17.20
N GLY A 23 -5.79 16.09 16.67
CA GLY A 23 -5.97 17.33 17.43
C GLY A 23 -4.68 18.07 17.75
N PHE A 24 -3.56 17.74 17.11
CA PHE A 24 -2.37 18.60 17.19
C PHE A 24 -2.65 19.96 16.55
N VAL A 25 -2.05 21.01 17.11
CA VAL A 25 -2.16 22.38 16.63
C VAL A 25 -0.81 22.87 16.12
N ASN A 26 -0.81 23.96 15.35
CA ASN A 26 0.41 24.54 14.76
C ASN A 26 1.25 23.49 14.02
N VAL A 27 0.59 22.55 13.35
CA VAL A 27 1.23 21.46 12.61
C VAL A 27 1.86 22.05 11.35
N ASP A 28 3.18 21.92 11.25
CA ASP A 28 4.02 22.52 10.22
C ASP A 28 4.85 21.43 9.54
N TRP A 29 4.56 21.18 8.26
CA TRP A 29 5.31 20.23 7.44
C TRP A 29 6.55 20.92 6.85
N ARG A 30 7.73 20.51 7.32
CA ARG A 30 9.05 21.08 6.98
C ARG A 30 9.57 20.56 5.64
N LYS A 31 8.78 20.66 4.57
CA LYS A 31 9.22 20.30 3.21
C LYS A 31 10.09 21.41 2.62
N GLY A 32 11.35 21.09 2.27
CA GLY A 32 12.32 22.08 1.77
C GLY A 32 11.98 22.73 0.43
N THR A 33 11.21 22.05 -0.44
CA THR A 33 10.75 22.54 -1.75
C THR A 33 9.57 21.70 -2.27
N GLY A 34 8.86 22.18 -3.30
CA GLY A 34 7.75 21.48 -3.96
C GLY A 34 8.13 20.33 -4.90
N LEU A 35 9.40 19.88 -4.91
CA LEU A 35 9.86 18.75 -5.72
C LEU A 35 9.90 17.45 -4.90
N ASN A 36 9.64 16.31 -5.54
CA ASN A 36 9.63 14.97 -4.92
C ASN A 36 11.00 14.52 -4.37
N ALA A 37 12.07 15.21 -4.75
CA ALA A 37 13.40 15.01 -4.20
C ALA A 37 13.88 16.34 -3.63
N SER A 38 13.47 16.65 -2.40
CA SER A 38 13.92 17.85 -1.72
C SER A 38 14.91 17.48 -0.61
N PRO A 39 16.10 18.09 -0.57
CA PRO A 39 17.03 17.94 0.55
C PRO A 39 16.59 18.91 1.66
N ALA A 40 15.64 18.50 2.48
CA ALA A 40 15.44 19.09 3.80
C ALA A 40 15.80 18.07 4.87
N ASP A 41 17.04 17.57 4.77
CA ASP A 41 17.68 16.58 5.64
C ASP A 41 17.95 17.07 7.09
N ASN A 42 17.14 17.99 7.60
CA ASN A 42 17.27 18.44 8.99
C ASN A 42 16.66 17.41 9.98
N GLY A 43 16.50 16.16 9.58
CA GLY A 43 16.14 15.04 10.48
C GLY A 43 14.78 15.13 11.16
N ARG A 44 13.89 16.05 10.75
CA ARG A 44 12.50 16.15 11.22
C ARG A 44 11.62 16.65 10.08
N ASP A 45 10.53 15.94 9.85
CA ASP A 45 9.60 16.23 8.75
C ASP A 45 8.46 17.13 9.21
N ILE A 46 7.98 16.95 10.45
CA ILE A 46 6.86 17.72 10.98
C ILE A 46 7.22 18.30 12.35
N VAL A 47 6.80 19.54 12.58
CA VAL A 47 6.77 20.16 13.91
C VAL A 47 5.31 20.41 14.27
N ALA A 48 4.92 20.06 15.49
CA ALA A 48 3.55 20.25 15.95
C ALA A 48 3.51 20.61 17.43
N GLU A 49 2.37 21.11 17.88
CA GLU A 49 2.11 21.43 19.27
C GLU A 49 0.92 20.62 19.80
N TRP A 50 1.04 20.17 21.05
CA TRP A 50 -0.01 19.47 21.76
C TRP A 50 -0.37 20.22 23.04
N HIS A 51 -1.64 20.53 23.22
CA HIS A 51 -2.12 21.14 24.46
C HIS A 51 -2.36 20.06 25.51
N VAL A 52 -1.61 20.13 26.60
CA VAL A 52 -1.80 19.27 27.77
C VAL A 52 -2.57 20.07 28.81
N THR A 53 -3.71 19.52 29.24
CA THR A 53 -4.45 20.05 30.38
C THR A 53 -4.10 19.24 31.62
N ASP A 54 -3.58 19.91 32.62
CA ASP A 54 -3.25 19.31 33.91
C ASP A 54 -4.52 19.14 34.78
N VAL A 55 -4.41 18.38 35.86
CA VAL A 55 -5.55 18.06 36.75
C VAL A 55 -6.15 19.31 37.41
N ASP A 56 -5.35 20.37 37.56
CA ASP A 56 -5.79 21.66 38.09
C ASP A 56 -6.43 22.59 37.03
N GLY A 57 -6.53 22.12 35.78
CA GLY A 57 -7.06 22.87 34.65
C GLY A 57 -6.05 23.84 34.02
N SER A 58 -4.80 23.89 34.49
CA SER A 58 -3.75 24.64 33.78
C SER A 58 -3.44 23.96 32.46
N VAL A 59 -3.11 24.77 31.45
CA VAL A 59 -2.79 24.29 30.10
C VAL A 59 -1.35 24.67 29.77
N HIS A 60 -0.58 23.68 29.36
CA HIS A 60 0.76 23.89 28.82
C HIS A 60 0.88 23.27 27.43
N VAL A 61 1.83 23.80 26.66
CA VAL A 61 2.08 23.38 25.27
C VAL A 61 3.31 22.49 25.25
N GLU A 62 3.17 21.31 24.66
CA GLU A 62 4.30 20.48 24.30
C GLU A 62 4.63 20.64 22.82
N ARG A 63 5.89 20.93 22.52
CA ARG A 63 6.43 20.96 21.15
C ARG A 63 6.93 19.56 20.75
N TRP A 64 6.41 19.05 19.65
CA TRP A 64 6.71 17.73 19.10
C TRP A 64 7.48 17.87 17.80
N PHE A 65 8.63 17.18 17.72
CA PHE A 65 9.34 16.97 16.46
C PHE A 65 9.07 15.56 15.99
N VAL A 66 8.72 15.42 14.71
CA VAL A 66 8.30 14.16 14.14
C VAL A 66 9.12 13.85 12.91
N ASP A 67 9.58 12.60 12.83
CA ASP A 67 10.32 12.06 11.69
C ASP A 67 9.56 10.83 11.16
N CYS A 68 9.16 10.87 9.89
CA CYS A 68 8.32 9.89 9.23
C CYS A 68 9.20 8.95 8.42
N LYS A 69 9.05 7.65 8.65
CA LYS A 69 9.85 6.60 8.02
C LYS A 69 8.96 5.60 7.30
N LYS A 70 8.82 5.82 5.99
CA LYS A 70 8.21 4.85 5.08
C LYS A 70 9.20 3.72 4.80
N TYR A 71 8.95 2.56 5.40
CA TYR A 71 9.81 1.40 5.33
C TYR A 71 8.99 0.13 5.16
N THR A 72 9.55 -0.83 4.42
CA THR A 72 9.04 -2.20 4.32
C THR A 72 9.66 -3.12 5.38
N LYS A 73 10.94 -2.88 5.69
CA LYS A 73 11.70 -3.58 6.74
C LYS A 73 11.73 -2.77 8.04
N GLY A 74 12.52 -3.21 9.02
CA GLY A 74 12.74 -2.46 10.25
C GLY A 74 13.57 -1.20 10.02
N VAL A 75 13.15 -0.07 10.60
CA VAL A 75 13.91 1.19 10.55
C VAL A 75 15.21 1.05 11.37
N PRO A 76 16.38 1.34 10.79
CA PRO A 76 17.66 1.21 11.48
C PRO A 76 18.03 2.49 12.27
N PRO A 77 18.94 2.41 13.26
CA PRO A 77 19.23 3.51 14.19
C PRO A 77 19.77 4.78 13.51
N GLU A 78 20.58 4.64 12.47
CA GLU A 78 21.16 5.78 11.73
C GLU A 78 20.11 6.68 11.10
N LYS A 79 18.89 6.18 10.89
CA LYS A 79 17.80 6.92 10.28
C LYS A 79 17.06 7.83 11.25
N ILE A 80 17.25 7.68 12.56
CA ILE A 80 16.56 8.49 13.58
C ILE A 80 17.51 9.43 14.35
N SER A 81 18.83 9.32 14.14
CA SER A 81 19.83 10.15 14.84
C SER A 81 19.66 11.65 14.59
N GLY A 82 19.24 12.03 13.38
CA GLY A 82 18.96 13.43 13.03
C GLY A 82 17.87 14.04 13.91
N LEU A 83 16.76 13.32 14.08
CA LEU A 83 15.65 13.74 14.94
C LEU A 83 16.11 14.01 16.37
N LEU A 84 16.88 13.09 16.95
CA LEU A 84 17.36 13.21 18.33
C LEU A 84 18.31 14.41 18.50
N ALA A 85 19.20 14.63 17.53
CA ALA A 85 20.11 15.77 17.54
C ALA A 85 19.35 17.10 17.52
N TRP A 86 18.34 17.23 16.67
CA TRP A 86 17.52 18.44 16.59
C TRP A 86 16.62 18.64 17.80
N ALA A 87 16.00 17.57 18.31
CA ALA A 87 15.21 17.63 19.54
C ALA A 87 16.06 18.08 20.74
N THR A 88 17.34 17.68 20.79
CA THR A 88 18.31 18.16 21.78
C THR A 88 18.62 19.63 21.59
N ALA A 89 18.99 20.04 20.37
CA ALA A 89 19.42 21.40 20.07
C ALA A 89 18.32 22.45 20.33
N GLU A 90 17.08 22.14 19.97
CA GLU A 90 15.95 23.06 20.11
C GLU A 90 15.05 22.77 21.30
N ARG A 91 15.43 21.82 22.17
CA ARG A 91 14.67 21.44 23.38
C ARG A 91 13.19 21.17 23.10
N ALA A 92 12.92 20.28 22.15
CA ALA A 92 11.56 19.76 21.97
C ALA A 92 11.07 19.11 23.27
N ASN A 93 9.76 18.97 23.46
CA ASN A 93 9.22 18.18 24.57
C ASN A 93 9.16 16.69 24.20
N VAL A 94 8.93 16.40 22.90
CA VAL A 94 8.84 15.05 22.37
C VAL A 94 9.55 14.94 21.02
N ALA A 95 10.34 13.89 20.87
CA ALA A 95 10.83 13.39 19.59
C ALA A 95 10.02 12.14 19.23
N LEU A 96 9.26 12.19 18.14
CA LEU A 96 8.40 11.09 17.68
C LEU A 96 8.92 10.52 16.35
N VAL A 97 9.10 9.21 16.30
CA VAL A 97 9.32 8.50 15.03
C VAL A 97 8.01 7.84 14.61
N ILE A 98 7.48 8.19 13.44
CA ILE A 98 6.33 7.49 12.85
C ILE A 98 6.85 6.55 11.77
N ALA A 99 6.66 5.24 11.94
CA ALA A 99 7.14 4.22 11.01
C ALA A 99 5.97 3.45 10.40
N SER A 100 5.92 3.35 9.06
CA SER A 100 4.88 2.59 8.35
C SER A 100 4.94 1.08 8.66
N SER A 101 6.11 0.59 9.07
CA SER A 101 6.39 -0.77 9.50
C SER A 101 6.68 -0.83 11.01
N PHE A 102 7.95 -0.95 11.38
CA PHE A 102 8.44 -1.11 12.74
C PHE A 102 9.89 -0.61 12.84
N LEU A 103 10.33 -0.27 14.04
CA LEU A 103 11.75 -0.05 14.33
C LEU A 103 12.45 -1.41 14.44
N SER A 104 13.65 -1.50 13.89
CA SER A 104 14.49 -2.69 14.05
C SER A 104 14.90 -2.88 15.52
N ASN A 105 15.20 -4.11 15.93
CA ASN A 105 15.70 -4.38 17.29
C ASN A 105 16.94 -3.55 17.65
N PRO A 106 17.96 -3.40 16.77
CA PRO A 106 19.09 -2.50 17.03
C PRO A 106 18.66 -1.04 17.24
N CYS A 107 17.64 -0.57 16.53
CA CYS A 107 17.12 0.79 16.69
C CYS A 107 16.44 0.98 18.06
N LYS A 108 15.65 -0.01 18.52
CA LYS A 108 15.03 0.03 19.86
C LYS A 108 16.08 0.03 20.98
N GLU A 109 17.11 -0.81 20.86
CA GLU A 109 18.23 -0.82 21.83
C GLU A 109 19.04 0.48 21.79
N PHE A 110 19.22 1.08 20.61
CA PHE A 110 19.85 2.39 20.45
C PHE A 110 19.07 3.48 21.19
N ILE A 111 17.74 3.56 21.03
CA ILE A 111 16.89 4.54 21.75
C ILE A 111 17.07 4.37 23.27
N LYS A 112 16.95 3.13 23.77
CA LYS A 112 17.10 2.83 25.20
C LYS A 112 18.46 3.25 25.73
N THR A 113 19.53 2.93 24.99
CA THR A 113 20.91 3.31 25.34
C THR A 113 21.08 4.83 25.33
N TYR A 114 20.51 5.51 24.33
CA TYR A 114 20.54 6.95 24.21
C TYR A 114 19.86 7.63 25.41
N GLU A 115 18.67 7.17 25.81
CA GLU A 115 17.93 7.70 26.96
C GLU A 115 18.70 7.50 28.28
N LEU A 116 19.27 6.32 28.49
CA LEU A 116 20.04 5.99 29.70
C LEU A 116 21.31 6.84 29.83
N ASN A 117 22.05 6.99 28.72
CA ASN A 117 23.38 7.61 28.75
C ASN A 117 23.32 9.15 28.64
N ASN A 118 22.36 9.69 27.90
CA ASN A 118 22.30 11.13 27.62
C ASN A 118 21.27 11.85 28.50
N ARG A 119 20.27 11.14 29.04
CA ARG A 119 19.14 11.70 29.81
C ARG A 119 18.55 12.94 29.12
N PRO A 120 18.08 12.80 27.86
CA PRO A 120 17.60 13.93 27.08
C PRO A 120 16.46 14.65 27.82
N PRO A 121 16.34 15.98 27.68
CA PRO A 121 15.26 16.76 28.32
C PRO A 121 13.90 16.56 27.63
N PHE A 122 13.76 15.56 26.77
CA PHE A 122 12.59 15.27 25.96
C PHE A 122 12.31 13.77 25.96
N ARG A 123 11.06 13.41 25.66
CA ARG A 123 10.64 12.01 25.56
C ARG A 123 10.83 11.51 24.14
N VAL A 124 11.40 10.32 23.97
CA VAL A 124 11.43 9.64 22.68
C VAL A 124 10.19 8.74 22.57
N LYS A 125 9.39 8.93 21.54
CA LYS A 125 8.19 8.13 21.24
C LYS A 125 8.30 7.52 19.85
N HIS A 126 7.56 6.44 19.63
CA HIS A 126 7.43 5.85 18.30
C HIS A 126 6.01 5.36 18.06
N TRP A 127 5.51 5.59 16.85
CA TRP A 127 4.28 4.98 16.34
C TRP A 127 4.68 4.02 15.22
N GLU A 128 4.63 2.73 15.50
CA GLU A 128 4.82 1.68 14.51
C GLU A 128 3.44 1.27 13.96
N ARG A 129 3.42 0.38 12.97
CA ARG A 129 2.20 -0.10 12.31
C ARG A 129 1.07 -0.48 13.28
N PRO A 130 1.29 -1.20 14.41
CA PRO A 130 0.21 -1.52 15.34
C PRO A 130 -0.39 -0.28 16.04
N GLN A 131 0.44 0.68 16.43
CA GLN A 131 0.00 1.93 17.05
C GLN A 131 -0.75 2.78 16.03
N LEU A 132 -0.25 2.87 14.79
CA LEU A 132 -0.94 3.55 13.69
C LEU A 132 -2.32 2.93 13.43
N GLY A 133 -2.43 1.60 13.44
CA GLY A 133 -3.72 0.92 13.33
C GLY A 133 -4.73 1.41 14.37
N LYS A 134 -4.33 1.45 15.65
CA LYS A 134 -5.18 1.95 16.74
C LYS A 134 -5.51 3.43 16.61
N LEU A 135 -4.57 4.25 16.16
CA LEU A 135 -4.81 5.67 15.92
C LEU A 135 -5.78 5.91 14.76
N LEU A 136 -5.93 4.96 13.84
CA LEU A 136 -6.88 5.04 12.73
C LEU A 136 -8.25 4.43 13.04
N GLU A 137 -8.38 3.66 14.12
CA GLU A 137 -9.67 3.11 14.54
C GLU A 137 -10.70 4.23 14.78
N GLY A 138 -11.88 4.09 14.17
CA GLY A 138 -12.97 5.06 14.25
C GLY A 138 -12.80 6.31 13.38
N ARG A 139 -11.77 6.36 12.51
CA ARG A 139 -11.49 7.49 11.61
C ARG A 139 -11.70 7.12 10.14
N ASP A 140 -12.83 6.49 9.83
CA ASP A 140 -13.13 5.95 8.49
C ASP A 140 -13.09 7.02 7.40
N ALA A 141 -13.60 8.22 7.69
CA ALA A 141 -13.58 9.34 6.74
C ALA A 141 -12.16 9.82 6.40
N PHE A 142 -11.24 9.77 7.37
CA PHE A 142 -9.82 10.06 7.15
C PHE A 142 -9.18 8.96 6.30
N VAL A 143 -9.39 7.69 6.68
CA VAL A 143 -8.85 6.52 5.97
C VAL A 143 -9.31 6.49 4.50
N ALA A 144 -10.57 6.81 4.24
CA ALA A 144 -11.16 6.82 2.89
C ALA A 144 -10.51 7.84 1.94
N ARG A 145 -9.77 8.84 2.44
CA ARG A 145 -9.02 9.78 1.59
C ARG A 145 -7.77 9.14 0.98
N TYR A 146 -7.26 8.07 1.58
CA TYR A 146 -5.99 7.44 1.22
C TYR A 146 -6.12 6.02 0.68
N VAL A 147 -7.23 5.35 0.94
CA VAL A 147 -7.57 4.12 0.24
C VAL A 147 -8.22 4.51 -1.08
N ASP A 148 -7.78 3.91 -2.20
CA ASP A 148 -8.51 3.98 -3.48
C ASP A 148 -9.80 3.15 -3.37
N SER A 149 -10.69 3.58 -2.47
CA SER A 149 -12.05 3.08 -2.28
C SER A 149 -13.04 3.86 -3.11
N ARG A 150 -12.58 4.66 -4.08
CA ARG A 150 -13.50 5.27 -5.04
C ARG A 150 -14.18 4.14 -5.82
N PRO A 151 -15.46 4.30 -6.15
CA PRO A 151 -16.09 3.43 -7.13
C PRO A 151 -15.24 3.41 -8.40
N ARG A 152 -14.95 2.20 -8.92
CA ARG A 152 -14.35 2.09 -10.25
C ARG A 152 -15.27 2.76 -11.26
N THR A 153 -14.68 3.48 -12.20
CA THR A 153 -15.43 4.04 -13.33
C THR A 153 -15.92 2.91 -14.23
N GLU A 154 -17.00 3.14 -14.97
CA GLU A 154 -17.52 2.18 -15.94
C GLU A 154 -16.44 1.74 -16.93
N ALA A 155 -15.62 2.68 -17.43
CA ALA A 155 -14.51 2.39 -18.34
C ALA A 155 -13.47 1.42 -17.73
N GLU A 156 -13.14 1.57 -16.43
CA GLU A 156 -12.23 0.65 -15.74
C GLU A 156 -12.84 -0.74 -15.55
N ILE A 157 -14.15 -0.82 -15.35
CA ILE A 157 -14.86 -2.09 -15.20
C ILE A 157 -14.94 -2.80 -16.56
N VAL A 158 -15.23 -2.08 -17.65
CA VAL A 158 -15.23 -2.61 -19.02
C VAL A 158 -13.83 -3.12 -19.40
N ALA A 159 -12.78 -2.33 -19.19
CA ALA A 159 -11.42 -2.78 -19.49
C ALA A 159 -11.01 -4.02 -18.67
N ALA A 160 -11.46 -4.11 -17.41
CA ALA A 160 -11.25 -5.30 -16.60
C ALA A 160 -12.04 -6.51 -17.12
N GLU A 161 -13.27 -6.31 -17.58
CA GLU A 161 -14.10 -7.36 -18.19
C GLU A 161 -13.45 -7.93 -19.44
N GLU A 162 -13.01 -7.07 -20.37
CA GLU A 162 -12.31 -7.47 -21.60
C GLU A 162 -11.05 -8.29 -21.28
N ALA A 163 -10.23 -7.80 -20.35
CA ALA A 163 -9.01 -8.51 -19.93
C ALA A 163 -9.31 -9.87 -19.29
N ARG A 164 -10.39 -9.99 -18.50
CA ARG A 164 -10.77 -11.27 -17.89
C ARG A 164 -11.39 -12.23 -18.89
N ASN A 165 -12.12 -11.71 -19.89
CA ASN A 165 -12.63 -12.51 -20.99
C ASN A 165 -11.49 -13.10 -21.83
N ASP A 166 -10.50 -12.29 -22.20
CA ASP A 166 -9.31 -12.74 -22.94
C ASP A 166 -8.53 -13.80 -22.15
N LYS A 167 -8.36 -13.59 -20.84
CA LYS A 167 -7.69 -14.55 -19.95
C LYS A 167 -8.44 -15.88 -19.84
N LEU A 168 -9.77 -15.84 -19.74
CA LEU A 168 -10.61 -17.04 -19.75
C LEU A 168 -10.51 -17.78 -21.09
N TRP A 169 -10.56 -17.06 -22.20
CA TRP A 169 -10.38 -17.63 -23.53
C TRP A 169 -9.02 -18.31 -23.66
N TYR A 170 -7.94 -17.62 -23.27
CA TYR A 170 -6.57 -18.13 -23.35
C TYR A 170 -6.42 -19.39 -22.51
N TYR A 171 -6.91 -19.38 -21.26
CA TYR A 171 -6.88 -20.53 -20.37
C TYR A 171 -7.61 -21.75 -20.96
N ARG A 172 -8.77 -21.52 -21.59
CA ARG A 172 -9.51 -22.59 -22.29
C ARG A 172 -8.69 -23.19 -23.44
N LYS A 173 -7.82 -22.41 -24.10
CA LYS A 173 -6.91 -22.91 -25.15
C LYS A 173 -5.73 -23.70 -24.58
N GLU A 174 -5.15 -23.26 -23.48
CA GLU A 174 -4.13 -24.03 -22.74
C GLU A 174 -4.66 -25.42 -22.34
N VAL A 175 -5.87 -25.45 -21.77
CA VAL A 175 -6.54 -26.71 -21.41
C VAL A 175 -6.81 -27.59 -22.64
N LEU A 176 -7.21 -26.99 -23.75
CA LEU A 176 -7.41 -27.70 -25.01
C LEU A 176 -6.11 -28.33 -25.51
N ILE A 177 -5.03 -27.54 -25.61
CA ILE A 177 -3.71 -28.01 -26.04
C ILE A 177 -3.24 -29.15 -25.14
N ASN A 178 -3.32 -28.99 -23.82
CA ASN A 178 -2.96 -30.03 -22.86
C ASN A 178 -3.75 -31.33 -23.07
N ARG A 179 -5.06 -31.23 -23.33
CA ARG A 179 -5.90 -32.41 -23.61
C ARG A 179 -5.50 -33.11 -24.91
N ILE A 180 -5.07 -32.37 -25.94
CA ILE A 180 -4.56 -32.95 -27.19
C ILE A 180 -3.22 -33.66 -26.93
N GLU A 181 -2.28 -32.98 -26.28
CA GLU A 181 -0.94 -33.51 -25.98
C GLU A 181 -0.98 -34.75 -25.08
N THR A 182 -1.95 -34.81 -24.17
CA THR A 182 -2.17 -35.97 -23.28
C THR A 182 -3.05 -37.06 -23.90
N GLY A 183 -3.47 -36.92 -25.16
CA GLY A 183 -4.31 -37.88 -25.86
C GLY A 183 -5.74 -37.99 -25.33
N ARG A 184 -6.18 -37.02 -24.52
CA ARG A 184 -7.56 -36.91 -24.02
C ARG A 184 -8.52 -36.30 -25.05
N ARG A 185 -7.98 -35.76 -26.15
CA ARG A 185 -8.74 -35.19 -27.27
C ARG A 185 -7.98 -35.40 -28.57
N GLU A 186 -8.69 -35.63 -29.66
CA GLU A 186 -8.11 -35.67 -31.00
C GLU A 186 -7.52 -34.32 -31.41
N PRO A 187 -6.43 -34.30 -32.20
CA PRO A 187 -5.86 -33.08 -32.75
C PRO A 187 -6.88 -32.25 -33.54
N LEU A 188 -6.72 -30.93 -33.51
CA LEU A 188 -7.48 -30.03 -34.37
C LEU A 188 -7.03 -30.17 -35.82
N GLU A 189 -7.91 -29.81 -36.75
CA GLU A 189 -7.52 -29.65 -38.15
C GLU A 189 -6.35 -28.64 -38.26
N PRO A 190 -5.32 -28.89 -39.09
CA PRO A 190 -4.12 -28.05 -39.12
C PRO A 190 -4.38 -26.54 -39.31
N GLY A 191 -5.37 -26.17 -40.14
CA GLY A 191 -5.73 -24.76 -40.32
C GLY A 191 -6.35 -24.12 -39.08
N ILE A 192 -7.15 -24.89 -38.32
CA ILE A 192 -7.77 -24.44 -37.06
C ILE A 192 -6.72 -24.34 -35.96
N ASP A 193 -5.81 -25.31 -35.86
CA ASP A 193 -4.72 -25.31 -34.88
C ASP A 193 -3.81 -24.09 -35.08
N GLN A 194 -3.40 -23.83 -36.33
CA GLN A 194 -2.57 -22.68 -36.65
C GLN A 194 -3.26 -21.36 -36.30
N MET A 195 -4.52 -21.19 -36.72
CA MET A 195 -5.29 -19.99 -36.41
C MET A 195 -5.44 -19.76 -34.90
N MET A 196 -5.68 -20.82 -34.13
CA MET A 196 -5.76 -20.75 -32.67
C MET A 196 -4.42 -20.30 -32.06
N ARG A 197 -3.31 -20.91 -32.47
CA ARG A 197 -1.97 -20.58 -31.96
C ARG A 197 -1.56 -19.15 -32.31
N ASP A 198 -1.85 -18.70 -33.52
CA ASP A 198 -1.59 -17.32 -33.94
C ASP A 198 -2.35 -16.31 -33.07
N ALA A 199 -3.63 -16.61 -32.77
CA ALA A 199 -4.43 -15.80 -31.87
C ALA A 199 -3.87 -15.80 -30.43
N MET A 200 -3.46 -16.96 -29.90
CA MET A 200 -2.83 -17.05 -28.58
C MET A 200 -1.56 -16.22 -28.50
N THR A 201 -0.68 -16.31 -29.50
CA THR A 201 0.54 -15.49 -29.58
C THR A 201 0.24 -13.99 -29.65
N GLN A 202 -0.85 -13.59 -30.31
CA GLN A 202 -1.26 -12.19 -30.32
C GLN A 202 -1.75 -11.73 -28.93
N THR A 203 -2.52 -12.56 -28.22
CA THR A 203 -2.96 -12.30 -26.85
C THR A 203 -1.77 -12.21 -25.88
N GLU A 204 -0.78 -13.10 -25.99
CA GLU A 204 0.45 -13.05 -25.18
C GLU A 204 1.19 -11.71 -25.34
N LYS A 205 1.26 -11.18 -26.58
CA LYS A 205 1.85 -9.86 -26.84
C LYS A 205 1.04 -8.73 -26.22
N GLN A 206 -0.29 -8.81 -26.29
CA GLN A 206 -1.19 -7.80 -25.72
C GLN A 206 -1.04 -7.70 -24.20
N TYR A 207 -0.83 -8.83 -23.52
CA TYR A 207 -0.71 -8.92 -22.06
C TYR A 207 0.71 -9.22 -21.57
N ALA A 208 1.73 -8.85 -22.34
CA ALA A 208 3.13 -9.14 -22.03
C ALA A 208 3.61 -8.53 -20.69
N ASP A 209 2.97 -7.44 -20.25
CA ASP A 209 3.27 -6.75 -18.99
C ASP A 209 2.56 -7.34 -17.77
N ASP A 210 1.64 -8.31 -17.95
CA ASP A 210 0.97 -9.02 -16.85
C ASP A 210 1.60 -10.42 -16.65
N PRO A 211 2.51 -10.58 -15.66
CA PRO A 211 3.18 -11.87 -15.42
C PRO A 211 2.22 -12.97 -14.94
N ASN A 212 1.00 -12.62 -14.54
CA ASN A 212 -0.01 -13.56 -14.07
C ASN A 212 -1.09 -13.83 -15.12
N PHE A 213 -0.97 -13.29 -16.34
CA PHE A 213 -1.99 -13.48 -17.38
C PHE A 213 -2.09 -14.95 -17.78
N ILE A 214 -0.95 -15.57 -18.07
CA ILE A 214 -0.88 -16.98 -18.49
C ILE A 214 -1.02 -17.89 -17.27
N ILE A 215 -2.02 -18.76 -17.31
CA ILE A 215 -2.21 -19.83 -16.33
C ILE A 215 -2.02 -21.16 -17.07
N ALA A 216 -0.99 -21.91 -16.71
CA ALA A 216 -0.74 -23.21 -17.32
C ALA A 216 -1.87 -24.19 -17.00
N ALA A 217 -2.19 -25.07 -17.94
CA ALA A 217 -3.07 -26.20 -17.67
C ALA A 217 -2.42 -27.14 -16.65
N ASP A 218 -3.11 -27.43 -15.56
CA ASP A 218 -2.65 -28.27 -14.46
C ASP A 218 -3.77 -29.20 -13.95
N ASN A 219 -3.52 -29.89 -12.84
CA ASN A 219 -4.53 -30.74 -12.21
C ASN A 219 -5.64 -29.96 -11.48
N ARG A 220 -5.65 -28.63 -11.54
CA ARG A 220 -6.65 -27.73 -10.95
C ARG A 220 -7.54 -27.08 -12.00
N GLU A 221 -7.63 -27.67 -13.19
CA GLU A 221 -8.46 -27.20 -14.31
C GLU A 221 -9.84 -26.64 -13.88
N GLY A 222 -10.60 -27.45 -13.14
CA GLY A 222 -11.94 -27.06 -12.69
C GLY A 222 -11.95 -25.88 -11.74
N TRP A 223 -10.94 -25.75 -10.87
CA TRP A 223 -10.83 -24.62 -9.95
C TRP A 223 -10.44 -23.34 -10.68
N ASN A 224 -9.42 -23.41 -11.56
CA ASN A 224 -8.97 -22.26 -12.35
C ASN A 224 -10.11 -21.72 -13.23
N LEU A 225 -10.86 -22.61 -13.88
CA LEU A 225 -12.00 -22.21 -14.71
C LEU A 225 -13.11 -21.56 -13.88
N ALA A 226 -13.46 -22.14 -12.73
CA ALA A 226 -14.48 -21.59 -11.84
C ALA A 226 -14.07 -20.23 -11.27
N TYR A 227 -12.78 -20.06 -10.93
CA TYR A 227 -12.23 -18.80 -10.45
C TYR A 227 -12.36 -17.69 -11.51
N LEU A 228 -11.90 -17.96 -12.74
CA LEU A 228 -11.96 -16.98 -13.84
C LEU A 228 -13.40 -16.62 -14.21
N LEU A 229 -14.30 -17.61 -14.27
CA LEU A 229 -15.73 -17.38 -14.52
C LEU A 229 -16.39 -16.55 -13.40
N GLY A 230 -16.00 -16.76 -12.14
CA GLY A 230 -16.50 -16.01 -11.00
C GLY A 230 -16.11 -14.53 -11.07
N GLU A 231 -14.84 -14.25 -11.39
CA GLU A 231 -14.37 -12.87 -11.58
C GLU A 231 -15.07 -12.18 -12.75
N LEU A 232 -15.23 -12.87 -13.88
CA LEU A 232 -15.90 -12.32 -15.06
C LEU A 232 -17.39 -12.04 -14.79
N SER A 233 -18.10 -12.98 -14.15
CA SER A 233 -19.52 -12.81 -13.81
C SER A 233 -19.74 -11.62 -12.88
N ALA A 234 -18.84 -11.43 -11.90
CA ALA A 234 -18.93 -10.29 -10.99
C ALA A 234 -18.80 -8.95 -11.72
N LEU A 235 -17.89 -8.85 -12.70
CA LEU A 235 -17.72 -7.64 -13.51
C LEU A 235 -18.95 -7.38 -14.37
N ARG A 236 -19.43 -8.40 -15.07
CA ARG A 236 -20.60 -8.28 -15.95
C ARG A 236 -21.88 -7.93 -15.19
N TRP A 237 -22.07 -8.46 -13.98
CA TRP A 237 -23.20 -8.08 -13.13
C TRP A 237 -23.18 -6.60 -12.73
N VAL A 238 -21.99 -6.05 -12.44
CA VAL A 238 -21.85 -4.61 -12.15
C VAL A 238 -22.17 -3.76 -13.39
N LEU A 239 -21.89 -4.27 -14.59
CA LEU A 239 -22.26 -3.64 -15.87
C LEU A 239 -23.75 -3.82 -16.23
N GLY A 240 -24.51 -4.59 -15.46
CA GLY A 240 -25.95 -4.78 -15.65
C GLY A 240 -26.35 -5.94 -16.55
N ASP A 241 -25.43 -6.87 -16.85
CA ASP A 241 -25.77 -8.09 -17.58
C ASP A 241 -26.70 -9.02 -16.78
N ASP A 242 -27.43 -9.85 -17.52
CA ASP A 242 -28.30 -10.90 -16.97
C ASP A 242 -27.52 -12.01 -16.25
N TRP A 243 -28.25 -12.77 -15.42
CA TRP A 243 -27.74 -13.96 -14.74
C TRP A 243 -27.27 -15.04 -15.74
N ASN A 244 -26.26 -15.83 -15.37
CA ASN A 244 -25.70 -16.95 -16.16
C ASN A 244 -25.00 -16.57 -17.48
N ASN A 245 -24.43 -15.38 -17.57
CA ASN A 245 -23.65 -14.88 -18.71
C ASN A 245 -22.15 -15.26 -18.66
N GLY A 246 -21.76 -16.32 -17.96
CA GLY A 246 -20.35 -16.74 -17.89
C GLY A 246 -19.81 -17.36 -19.18
N ASP A 247 -20.70 -17.79 -20.08
CA ASP A 247 -20.37 -18.54 -21.30
C ASP A 247 -20.71 -17.80 -22.61
N SER A 248 -21.25 -16.58 -22.52
CA SER A 248 -21.50 -15.70 -23.66
C SER A 248 -20.25 -14.99 -24.15
#